data_AF-T0LQJ4-F1
#
_entry.id   AF-T0LQJ4-F1
#
_cell.length_a   1.000
_cell.length_b   1.000
_cell.length_c   1.000
_cell.angle_alpha   90.00
_cell.angle_beta   90.00
_cell.angle_gamma   90.00
#
_symmetry.space_group_name_H-M   'P 1'
#
loop_
_entity.id
_entity.type
_entity.pdbx_description
1 polymer ?
#
loop_
_entity_poly.entity_id
_entity_poly.type
_entity_poly.pdbx_seq_one_letter_code
_entity_poly.pdbx_strand_id
1 'polypeptide(L)'
;MNNERDVNSAKSADMPPGMASMRNTRAKSIEDSLQRSKEFRDLFPDVDFGGGVIEPTVNLTFDLKEKVDEENRKRHEGLMTEMFEHVAEPAQAEHFFWKARECLEAYPEVLSQFDKIYLNGKPVSVMIGQLNEAFSLQKANTAGSSKICQA
;
A
#
# COMPACT_ATOMS: atom_id res chain seq x y z
N MET A 1 -12.02 50.13 29.31
CA MET A 1 -10.89 49.20 29.47
C MET A 1 -11.32 47.89 28.83
N ASN A 2 -10.87 47.65 27.61
CA ASN A 2 -11.23 46.46 26.83
C ASN A 2 -10.22 45.36 27.16
N ASN A 3 -10.67 44.18 27.60
CA ASN A 3 -9.84 42.98 27.61
C ASN A 3 -10.46 41.97 26.64
N GLU A 4 -9.73 41.74 25.56
CA GLU A 4 -10.00 40.76 24.53
C GLU A 4 -9.62 39.34 24.96
N ARG A 5 -10.22 38.40 24.26
CA ARG A 5 -10.13 36.94 24.41
C ARG A 5 -8.74 36.45 24.02
N ASP A 6 -8.24 35.46 24.74
CA ASP A 6 -7.25 34.52 24.20
C ASP A 6 -7.74 33.10 24.43
N VAL A 7 -8.30 32.54 23.35
CA VAL A 7 -8.46 31.11 23.12
C VAL A 7 -7.12 30.64 22.57
N ASN A 8 -6.24 30.12 23.43
CA ASN A 8 -5.09 29.33 23.01
C ASN A 8 -5.41 27.87 23.33
N SER A 9 -5.94 27.15 22.35
CA SER A 9 -5.14 26.33 21.42
C SER A 9 -4.42 25.23 22.20
N ALA A 10 -5.10 24.09 22.27
CA ALA A 10 -4.56 22.85 22.82
C ALA A 10 -3.31 22.47 22.04
N LYS A 11 -2.18 22.95 22.54
CA LYS A 11 -0.82 22.65 22.08
C LYS A 11 -0.62 21.14 22.19
N SER A 12 -0.38 20.53 21.04
CA SER A 12 0.00 19.13 20.85
C SER A 12 0.85 18.62 22.01
N ALA A 13 0.34 17.60 22.68
CA ALA A 13 1.06 16.86 23.70
C ALA A 13 2.38 16.32 23.12
N ASP A 14 3.45 16.52 23.90
CA ASP A 14 4.78 15.96 23.68
C ASP A 14 4.70 14.46 23.36
N MET A 15 5.10 14.07 22.15
CA MET A 15 5.36 12.68 21.79
C MET A 15 6.87 12.40 21.85
N PRO A 16 7.27 11.17 22.22
CA PRO A 16 8.67 10.83 22.41
C PRO A 16 9.49 11.02 21.10
N PRO A 17 10.75 11.50 21.18
CA PRO A 17 11.56 11.94 20.03
C PRO A 17 11.76 10.89 18.92
N GLY A 18 11.64 9.59 19.24
CA GLY A 18 11.76 8.50 18.27
C GLY A 18 10.52 8.29 17.38
N MET A 19 9.31 8.58 17.89
CA MET A 19 8.07 8.37 17.12
C MET A 19 7.84 9.47 16.07
N ALA A 20 8.30 10.69 16.33
CA ALA A 20 8.22 11.79 15.37
C ALA A 20 9.08 11.51 14.12
N SER A 21 10.26 10.90 14.28
CA SER A 21 11.16 10.55 13.17
C SER A 21 10.55 9.48 12.24
N MET A 22 9.93 8.44 12.80
CA MET A 22 9.29 7.41 11.99
C MET A 22 7.99 7.91 11.32
N ARG A 23 7.19 8.72 12.01
CA ARG A 23 6.01 9.36 11.40
C ARG A 23 6.40 10.29 10.25
N ASN A 24 7.46 11.08 10.39
CA ASN A 24 7.98 11.92 9.31
C ASN A 24 8.49 11.09 8.13
N THR A 25 9.07 9.91 8.40
CA THR A 25 9.50 8.98 7.35
C THR A 25 8.30 8.35 6.62
N ARG A 26 7.23 7.97 7.34
CA ARG A 26 5.98 7.48 6.75
C ARG A 26 5.33 8.54 5.87
N ALA A 27 5.13 9.74 6.39
CA ALA A 27 4.52 10.85 5.65
C ALA A 27 5.28 11.17 4.36
N LYS A 28 6.62 11.23 4.44
CA LYS A 28 7.47 11.42 3.25
C LYS A 28 7.33 10.26 2.27
N SER A 29 7.32 9.02 2.74
CA SER A 29 7.13 7.85 1.86
C SER A 29 5.77 7.84 1.16
N ILE A 30 4.72 8.37 1.81
CA ILE A 30 3.40 8.56 1.19
C ILE A 30 3.49 9.62 0.08
N GLU A 31 4.07 10.78 0.38
CA GLU A 31 4.26 11.87 -0.59
C GLU A 31 5.10 11.43 -1.80
N ASP A 32 6.23 10.77 -1.57
CA ASP A 32 7.10 10.25 -2.63
C ASP A 32 6.37 9.20 -3.50
N SER A 33 5.50 8.39 -2.90
CA SER A 33 4.70 7.40 -3.63
C SER A 33 3.58 8.08 -4.43
N LEU A 34 2.97 9.13 -3.89
CA LEU A 34 2.03 9.97 -4.62
C LEU A 34 2.69 10.71 -5.79
N GLN A 35 3.94 11.16 -5.64
CA GLN A 35 4.62 11.81 -6.75
C GLN A 35 4.96 10.81 -7.87
N ARG A 36 5.49 9.63 -7.52
CA ARG A 36 5.93 8.61 -8.49
C ARG A 36 4.77 7.94 -9.24
N SER A 37 3.60 7.82 -8.63
CA SER A 37 2.45 7.14 -9.24
C SER A 37 1.51 8.05 -10.02
N LYS A 38 1.83 9.35 -10.15
CA LYS A 38 0.93 10.36 -10.74
C LYS A 38 0.35 9.93 -12.10
N GLU A 39 1.20 9.57 -13.05
CA GLU A 39 0.76 9.22 -14.41
C GLU A 39 -0.17 7.98 -14.42
N PHE A 40 0.09 7.01 -13.55
CA PHE A 40 -0.77 5.84 -13.42
C PHE A 40 -2.11 6.20 -12.78
N ARG A 41 -2.11 7.07 -11.77
CA ARG A 41 -3.35 7.52 -11.13
C ARG A 41 -4.25 8.31 -12.06
N ASP A 42 -3.67 9.13 -12.92
CA ASP A 42 -4.42 9.94 -13.89
C ASP A 42 -5.24 9.05 -14.87
N LEU A 43 -4.89 7.77 -15.00
CA LEU A 43 -5.65 6.78 -15.78
C LEU A 43 -6.89 6.24 -15.05
N PHE A 44 -6.97 6.38 -13.73
CA PHE A 44 -8.05 5.86 -12.90
C PHE A 44 -8.56 6.94 -11.93
N PRO A 45 -9.16 8.03 -12.43
CA PRO A 45 -9.54 9.19 -11.61
C PRO A 45 -10.61 8.88 -10.55
N ASP A 46 -11.36 7.80 -10.72
CA ASP A 46 -12.40 7.37 -9.78
C ASP A 46 -11.85 6.59 -8.57
N VAL A 47 -10.55 6.30 -8.55
CA VAL A 47 -9.89 5.55 -7.47
C VAL A 47 -9.24 6.53 -6.49
N ASP A 48 -9.61 6.45 -5.21
CA ASP A 48 -8.87 7.12 -4.14
C ASP A 48 -7.53 6.42 -3.89
N PHE A 49 -6.54 6.76 -4.69
CA PHE A 49 -5.19 6.24 -4.49
C PHE A 49 -4.50 6.80 -3.24
N GLY A 50 -4.91 7.98 -2.76
CA GLY A 50 -4.26 8.61 -1.62
C GLY A 50 -4.59 7.87 -0.33
N GLY A 51 -5.83 8.04 0.12
CA GLY A 51 -6.32 7.43 1.36
C GLY A 51 -6.71 5.97 1.22
N GLY A 52 -7.11 5.55 0.02
CA GLY A 52 -7.60 4.19 -0.23
C GLY A 52 -6.55 3.16 -0.65
N VAL A 53 -5.38 3.59 -1.13
CA VAL A 53 -4.35 2.66 -1.66
C VAL A 53 -2.96 2.94 -1.09
N ILE A 54 -2.38 4.12 -1.36
CA ILE A 54 -0.98 4.43 -1.06
C ILE A 54 -0.76 4.55 0.44
N GLU A 55 -1.56 5.34 1.15
CA GLU A 55 -1.39 5.50 2.60
C GLU A 55 -1.54 4.17 3.35
N PRO A 56 -2.60 3.35 3.12
CA PRO A 56 -2.71 2.02 3.73
C PRO A 56 -1.52 1.11 3.41
N THR A 57 -1.07 1.08 2.15
CA THR A 57 0.03 0.19 1.71
C THR A 57 1.37 0.61 2.32
N VAL A 58 1.66 1.92 2.38
CA VAL A 58 2.86 2.43 3.04
C VAL A 58 2.81 2.12 4.53
N ASN A 59 1.68 2.37 5.19
CA ASN A 59 1.53 2.06 6.61
C ASN A 59 1.73 0.57 6.90
N LEU A 60 1.15 -0.32 6.10
CA LEU A 60 1.39 -1.76 6.20
C LEU A 60 2.88 -2.11 6.06
N THR A 61 3.58 -1.49 5.11
CA THR A 61 5.02 -1.74 4.88
C THR A 61 5.86 -1.38 6.11
N PHE A 62 5.53 -0.28 6.79
CA PHE A 62 6.22 0.10 8.03
C PHE A 62 5.82 -0.83 9.19
N ASP A 63 4.54 -1.12 9.35
CA ASP A 63 4.04 -1.99 10.41
C ASP A 63 4.61 -3.42 10.27
N LEU A 64 4.80 -3.93 9.06
CA LEU A 64 5.53 -5.19 8.79
C LEU A 64 6.96 -5.14 9.34
N LYS A 65 7.68 -4.03 9.14
CA LYS A 65 9.07 -3.88 9.62
C LYS A 65 9.17 -3.69 11.12
N GLU A 66 8.19 -3.03 11.72
CA GLU A 66 8.19 -2.70 13.14
C GLU A 66 7.65 -3.84 14.02
N LYS A 67 6.66 -4.61 13.53
CA LYS A 67 5.88 -5.53 14.34
C LYS A 67 6.08 -7.00 14.01
N VAL A 68 6.55 -7.35 12.81
CA VAL A 68 6.75 -8.74 12.38
C VAL A 68 8.22 -9.11 12.48
N ASP A 69 8.50 -10.29 13.02
CA ASP A 69 9.87 -10.82 13.06
C ASP A 69 10.48 -10.93 11.65
N GLU A 70 11.81 -10.90 11.57
CA GLU A 70 12.50 -10.85 10.29
C GLU A 70 12.26 -12.08 9.41
N GLU A 71 12.11 -13.27 10.01
CA GLU A 71 11.90 -14.51 9.27
C GLU A 71 10.52 -14.49 8.60
N ASN A 72 9.46 -14.23 9.37
CA ASN A 72 8.11 -14.15 8.84
C ASN A 72 7.92 -12.97 7.89
N ARG A 73 8.56 -11.82 8.14
CA ARG A 73 8.52 -10.68 7.23
C ARG A 73 9.15 -11.03 5.87
N LYS A 74 10.37 -11.58 5.85
CA LYS A 74 11.04 -11.96 4.60
C LYS A 74 10.25 -13.02 3.83
N ARG A 75 9.68 -13.99 4.55
CA ARG A 75 8.83 -15.01 3.94
C ARG A 75 7.56 -14.41 3.32
N HIS A 76 6.88 -13.52 4.05
CA HIS A 76 5.72 -12.78 3.56
C HIS A 76 6.06 -11.96 2.30
N GLU A 77 7.13 -11.16 2.34
CA GLU A 77 7.58 -10.33 1.21
C GLU A 77 7.93 -11.17 -0.03
N GLY A 78 8.59 -12.31 0.17
CA GLY A 78 8.89 -13.26 -0.91
C GLY A 78 7.63 -13.85 -1.53
N LEU A 79 6.68 -14.30 -0.72
CA LEU A 79 5.41 -14.86 -1.21
C LEU A 79 4.54 -13.81 -1.91
N MET A 80 4.53 -12.56 -1.44
CA MET A 80 3.85 -11.47 -2.13
C MET A 80 4.50 -11.18 -3.49
N THR A 81 5.83 -11.24 -3.57
CA THR A 81 6.55 -11.09 -4.85
C THR A 81 6.13 -12.19 -5.83
N GLU A 82 6.14 -13.45 -5.39
CA GLU A 82 5.69 -14.59 -6.20
C GLU A 82 4.23 -14.44 -6.66
N MET A 83 3.34 -13.93 -5.78
CA MET A 83 1.95 -13.66 -6.13
C MET A 83 1.83 -12.64 -7.27
N PHE A 84 2.57 -11.53 -7.21
CA PHE A 84 2.54 -10.49 -8.25
C PHE A 84 3.15 -10.97 -9.57
N GLU A 85 4.20 -11.79 -9.53
CA GLU A 85 4.82 -12.37 -10.73
C GLU A 85 3.88 -13.36 -11.43
N HIS A 86 3.09 -14.11 -10.67
CA HIS A 86 2.15 -15.11 -11.17
C HIS A 86 0.70 -14.62 -11.27
N VAL A 87 0.45 -13.30 -11.25
CA VAL A 87 -0.91 -12.73 -11.28
C VAL A 87 -1.73 -13.15 -12.51
N ALA A 88 -1.05 -13.52 -13.61
CA ALA A 88 -1.68 -14.04 -14.82
C ALA A 88 -2.14 -15.52 -14.69
N GLU A 89 -1.78 -16.19 -13.60
CA GLU A 89 -2.14 -17.56 -13.25
C GLU A 89 -2.94 -17.56 -11.93
N PRO A 90 -4.27 -17.33 -11.98
CA PRO A 90 -5.04 -16.96 -10.78
C PRO A 90 -4.95 -17.95 -9.63
N ALA A 91 -4.95 -19.26 -9.92
CA ALA A 91 -4.84 -20.29 -8.89
C ALA A 91 -3.47 -20.28 -8.20
N GLN A 92 -2.40 -20.00 -8.94
CA GLN A 92 -1.04 -19.94 -8.41
C GLN A 92 -0.84 -18.67 -7.60
N ALA A 93 -1.30 -17.53 -8.10
CA ALA A 93 -1.30 -16.26 -7.36
C ALA A 93 -2.12 -16.36 -6.06
N GLU A 94 -3.29 -16.99 -6.09
CA GLU A 94 -4.14 -17.18 -4.92
C GLU A 94 -3.45 -18.05 -3.86
N HIS A 95 -2.79 -19.12 -4.28
CA HIS A 95 -1.99 -19.96 -3.38
C HIS A 95 -0.88 -19.18 -2.69
N PHE A 96 -0.14 -18.35 -3.43
CA PHE A 96 0.91 -17.50 -2.85
C PHE A 96 0.34 -16.44 -1.90
N PHE A 97 -0.81 -15.84 -2.25
CA PHE A 97 -1.50 -14.89 -1.40
C PHE A 97 -1.86 -15.51 -0.04
N TRP A 98 -2.49 -16.69 -0.03
CA TRP A 98 -2.88 -17.35 1.21
C TRP A 98 -1.66 -17.71 2.08
N LYS A 99 -0.58 -18.20 1.48
CA LYS A 99 0.67 -18.46 2.21
C LYS A 99 1.31 -17.18 2.77
N ALA A 100 1.25 -16.07 2.02
CA ALA A 100 1.75 -14.79 2.51
C ALA A 100 0.94 -14.32 3.73
N ARG A 101 -0.38 -14.53 3.68
CA ARG A 101 -1.29 -14.24 4.79
C ARG A 101 -1.01 -15.10 6.03
N GLU A 102 -0.74 -16.39 5.86
CA GLU A 102 -0.38 -17.32 6.96
C GLU A 102 0.81 -16.81 7.78
N CYS A 103 1.79 -16.17 7.14
CA CYS A 103 2.97 -15.60 7.81
C CYS A 103 2.61 -14.49 8.80
N LEU A 104 1.41 -13.92 8.71
CA LEU A 104 0.92 -12.83 9.55
C LEU A 104 -0.06 -13.29 10.64
N GLU A 105 -0.36 -14.58 10.75
CA GLU A 105 -1.36 -15.10 11.72
C GLU A 105 -1.00 -14.82 13.18
N ALA A 106 0.30 -14.82 13.51
CA ALA A 106 0.79 -14.44 14.83
C ALA A 106 0.74 -12.92 15.11
N TYR A 107 0.38 -12.11 14.09
CA TYR A 107 0.46 -10.65 14.08
C TYR A 107 -0.92 -10.03 13.75
N PRO A 108 -1.92 -10.15 14.64
CA PRO A 108 -3.33 -9.87 14.31
C PRO A 108 -3.59 -8.43 13.84
N GLU A 109 -2.88 -7.44 14.36
CA GLU A 109 -3.01 -6.05 13.91
C GLU A 109 -2.54 -5.86 12.46
N VAL A 110 -1.41 -6.48 12.10
CA VAL A 110 -0.82 -6.40 10.76
C VAL A 110 -1.65 -7.21 9.78
N LEU A 111 -2.09 -8.41 10.20
CA LEU A 111 -3.01 -9.24 9.42
C LEU A 111 -4.33 -8.52 9.13
N SER A 112 -4.91 -7.83 10.12
CA SER A 112 -6.13 -7.05 9.93
C SER A 112 -5.95 -5.94 8.89
N GLN A 113 -4.80 -5.27 8.89
CA GLN A 113 -4.48 -4.25 7.88
C GLN A 113 -4.31 -4.88 6.50
N PHE A 114 -3.56 -5.99 6.41
CA PHE A 114 -3.37 -6.74 5.18
C PHE A 114 -4.71 -7.17 4.56
N ASP A 115 -5.59 -7.79 5.36
CA ASP A 115 -6.91 -8.23 4.91
C ASP A 115 -7.78 -7.05 4.43
N LYS A 116 -7.74 -5.90 5.13
CA LYS A 116 -8.46 -4.70 4.72
C LYS A 116 -7.97 -4.16 3.37
N ILE A 117 -6.66 -4.17 3.15
CA ILE A 117 -6.06 -3.64 1.91
C ILE A 117 -6.37 -4.56 0.72
N TYR A 118 -6.15 -5.87 0.85
CA TYR A 118 -6.23 -6.79 -0.27
C TYR A 118 -7.61 -7.44 -0.45
N LEU A 119 -8.29 -7.82 0.63
CA LEU A 119 -9.61 -8.44 0.52
C LEU A 119 -10.69 -7.37 0.42
N ASN A 120 -10.69 -6.40 1.34
CA ASN A 120 -11.69 -5.33 1.41
C ASN A 120 -13.14 -5.86 1.26
N GLY A 121 -13.44 -7.00 1.89
CA GLY A 121 -14.75 -7.67 1.83
C GLY A 121 -15.04 -8.43 0.52
N LYS A 122 -14.08 -8.55 -0.40
CA LYS A 122 -14.21 -9.25 -1.68
C LYS A 122 -13.44 -10.57 -1.68
N PRO A 123 -13.82 -11.54 -2.55
CA PRO A 123 -13.04 -12.75 -2.75
C PRO A 123 -11.64 -12.47 -3.32
N VAL A 124 -10.65 -13.28 -2.93
CA VAL A 124 -9.26 -13.18 -3.43
C VAL A 124 -9.20 -13.29 -4.96
N SER A 125 -10.00 -14.17 -5.55
CA SER A 125 -10.09 -14.33 -7.01
C SER A 125 -10.50 -13.03 -7.73
N VAL A 126 -11.37 -12.22 -7.12
CA VAL A 126 -11.76 -10.91 -7.67
C VAL A 126 -10.58 -9.95 -7.61
N MET A 127 -9.89 -9.87 -6.47
CA MET A 127 -8.70 -9.01 -6.31
C MET A 127 -7.59 -9.38 -7.30
N ILE A 128 -7.29 -10.68 -7.46
CA ILE A 128 -6.27 -11.15 -8.41
C ILE A 128 -6.66 -10.83 -9.86
N GLY A 129 -7.94 -11.02 -10.22
CA GLY A 129 -8.46 -10.64 -11.53
C GLY A 129 -8.25 -9.15 -11.82
N GLN A 130 -8.57 -8.28 -10.85
CA GLN A 130 -8.37 -6.84 -10.96
C GLN A 130 -6.88 -6.46 -11.10
N LEU A 131 -5.98 -7.11 -10.36
CA LEU A 131 -4.53 -6.90 -10.51
C LEU A 131 -4.03 -7.33 -11.89
N ASN A 132 -4.48 -8.47 -12.40
CA ASN A 132 -4.09 -8.96 -13.72
C ASN A 132 -4.54 -7.99 -14.83
N GLU A 133 -5.78 -7.48 -14.75
CA GLU A 133 -6.29 -6.46 -15.66
C GLU A 133 -5.44 -5.17 -15.61
N ALA A 134 -5.16 -4.67 -14.39
CA ALA A 134 -4.36 -3.46 -14.21
C ALA A 134 -2.93 -3.61 -14.76
N PHE A 135 -2.28 -4.75 -14.52
CA PHE A 135 -0.93 -5.03 -15.03
C PHE A 135 -0.91 -5.19 -16.55
N SER A 136 -1.96 -5.79 -17.11
CA SER A 136 -2.12 -5.91 -18.56
C SER A 136 -2.31 -4.54 -19.22
N LEU A 137 -3.14 -3.67 -18.62
CA LEU A 137 -3.34 -2.29 -19.09
C LEU A 137 -2.05 -1.47 -19.00
N GLN A 138 -1.29 -1.60 -17.91
CA GLN A 138 -0.01 -0.92 -17.75
C GLN A 138 1.00 -1.37 -18.84
N LYS A 139 1.12 -2.68 -19.10
CA LYS A 139 1.98 -3.23 -20.15
C LYS A 139 1.56 -2.75 -21.55
N ALA A 140 0.26 -2.70 -21.82
CA ALA A 140 -0.24 -2.22 -23.10
C ALA A 140 0.09 -0.73 -23.32
N ASN A 141 -0.03 0.10 -22.28
CA ASN A 141 0.29 1.52 -22.35
C ASN A 141 1.79 1.80 -22.52
N THR A 142 2.67 1.06 -21.82
CA THR A 142 4.12 1.20 -22.01
C THR A 142 4.57 0.71 -23.40
N ALA A 143 3.93 -0.33 -23.94
CA ALA A 143 4.17 -0.78 -25.31
C ALA A 143 3.60 0.19 -26.39
N GLY A 144 2.47 0.84 -26.11
CA GLY A 144 1.83 1.83 -26.99
C GLY A 144 2.62 3.13 -27.11
N SER A 145 3.16 3.65 -26.00
CA SER A 145 4.04 4.83 -26.00
C SER A 145 5.34 4.60 -26.78
N SER A 146 5.79 3.36 -26.93
CA SER A 146 7.00 3.03 -27.69
C SER A 146 6.80 3.03 -29.22
N LYS A 147 5.55 3.06 -29.71
CA LYS A 147 5.24 3.04 -31.17
C LYS A 147 5.03 4.42 -31.79
N ILE A 148 5.04 5.51 -31.01
CA ILE A 148 4.76 6.87 -31.52
C ILE A 148 6.04 7.65 -31.89
N CYS A 149 7.23 7.10 -31.65
CA CYS A 149 8.51 7.74 -32.02
C CYS A 149 9.13 7.26 -33.36
N GLN A 150 8.36 6.62 -34.23
CA GLN A 150 8.80 6.30 -35.60
C GLN A 150 7.76 6.77 -36.62
N ALA A 151 7.79 8.06 -36.96
CA ALA A 151 7.28 8.60 -38.21
C ALA A 151 8.05 9.88 -38.55
#